data_AF-A0A938LFF9-F1
#
_entry.id   AF-A0A938LFF9-F1
#
_cell.length_a   1.000
_cell.length_b   1.000
_cell.length_c   1.000
_cell.angle_alpha   90.00
_cell.angle_beta   90.00
_cell.angle_gamma   90.00
#
_symmetry.space_group_name_H-M   'P 1'
#
loop_
_entity.id
_entity.type
_entity.pdbx_description
1 polymer ?
#
loop_
_entity_poly.entity_id
_entity_poly.type
_entity_poly.pdbx_seq_one_letter_code
_entity_poly.pdbx_strand_id
1 'polypeptide(L)' 'VVLRSGASAGAAELEAHCRTELAGFKVPREFRFLDALPRTGSGKITKQPLRERDGRGRA' A
#
# COMPACT_ATOMS: atom_id res chain seq x y z
N VAL A 1 -0.59 -2.36 -1.50
CA VAL A 1 -1.75 -3.16 -1.07
C VAL A 1 -1.48 -4.60 -1.46
N VAL A 2 -1.66 -5.53 -0.53
CA VAL A 2 -1.69 -6.97 -0.83
C VAL A 2 -3.04 -7.46 -0.32
N LEU A 3 -3.84 -8.01 -1.23
CA LEU A 3 -5.16 -8.53 -0.87
C LEU A 3 -5.00 -9.89 -0.18
N ARG A 4 -5.90 -10.18 0.77
CA ARG A 4 -6.01 -11.54 1.30
C ARG A 4 -6.57 -12.45 0.22
N SER A 5 -6.31 -13.75 0.34
CA SER A 5 -6.90 -14.75 -0.56
C SER A 5 -8.42 -14.61 -0.61
N GLY A 6 -9.00 -14.61 -1.81
CA GLY A 6 -10.44 -14.45 -2.05
C GLY A 6 -10.98 -13.03 -1.87
N ALA A 7 -10.16 -12.05 -1.46
CA ALA A 7 -10.59 -10.67 -1.37
C ALA A 7 -10.39 -9.93 -2.72
N SER A 8 -11.29 -9.00 -3.00
CA SER A 8 -11.19 -8.04 -4.10
C SER A 8 -11.38 -6.63 -3.56
N ALA A 9 -10.56 -5.69 -3.99
CA ALA A 9 -10.78 -4.26 -3.77
C ALA A 9 -10.04 -3.45 -4.83
N GLY A 10 -10.68 -2.41 -5.36
CA GLY A 10 -10.09 -1.43 -6.26
C GLY A 10 -9.48 -0.23 -5.52
N ALA A 11 -8.64 0.54 -6.21
CA ALA A 11 -8.06 1.76 -5.64
C ALA A 11 -9.12 2.79 -5.22
N ALA A 12 -10.19 2.97 -6.00
CA ALA A 12 -11.27 3.90 -5.69
C ALA A 12 -12.07 3.49 -4.44
N GLU A 13 -12.30 2.18 -4.26
CA GLU A 13 -12.99 1.65 -3.08
C GLU A 13 -12.15 1.86 -1.81
N LEU A 14 -10.83 1.63 -1.90
CA LEU A 14 -9.91 1.89 -0.80
C LEU A 14 -9.81 3.38 -0.47
N GLU A 15 -9.77 4.26 -1.47
CA GLU A 15 -9.77 5.71 -1.26
C GLU A 15 -11.07 6.16 -0.58
N ALA A 16 -12.22 5.72 -1.08
CA ALA A 16 -13.52 6.03 -0.50
C ALA A 16 -13.59 5.60 0.98
N HIS A 17 -13.16 4.37 1.28
CA HIS A 17 -13.08 3.86 2.65
C HIS A 17 -12.14 4.71 3.53
N CYS A 18 -10.95 5.06 3.03
CA CYS A 18 -10.04 5.93 3.78
C CYS A 18 -10.63 7.32 4.04
N ARG A 19 -11.44 7.87 3.12
CA ARG A 19 -12.08 9.18 3.31
C ARG A 19 -13.19 9.17 4.35
N THR A 20 -13.81 8.03 4.65
CA THR A 20 -14.81 7.95 5.75
C THR A 20 -14.13 7.90 7.12
N GLU A 21 -12.97 7.23 7.21
CA GLU A 21 -12.31 6.95 8.50
C GLU A 21 -11.15 7.91 8.83
N LEU A 22 -10.56 8.57 7.84
CA LEU A 22 -9.35 9.38 8.00
C LEU A 22 -9.58 10.84 7.64
N ALA A 23 -8.87 11.73 8.32
CA ALA A 23 -8.74 13.11 7.89
C ALA A 23 -8.14 13.17 6.47
N GLY A 24 -8.62 14.09 5.62
CA GLY A 24 -8.28 14.11 4.19
C GLY A 24 -6.78 14.08 3.86
N PHE A 25 -5.93 14.73 4.67
CA PHE A 25 -4.47 14.73 4.46
C PHE A 25 -3.78 13.39 4.76
N LYS A 26 -4.47 12.45 5.41
CA LYS A 26 -3.98 11.09 5.68
C LYS A 26 -4.41 10.08 4.62
N VAL A 27 -5.31 10.44 3.71
CA VAL A 27 -5.75 9.57 2.63
C VAL A 27 -4.57 9.36 1.67
N PRO A 28 -4.19 8.11 1.35
CA PRO A 28 -3.11 7.83 0.41
C PRO A 28 -3.38 8.44 -0.96
N ARG A 29 -2.36 9.03 -1.58
CA ARG A 29 -2.45 9.59 -2.93
C ARG A 29 -2.45 8.54 -4.04
N GLU A 30 -1.90 7.36 -3.75
CA GLU A 30 -1.80 6.26 -4.70
C GLU A 30 -1.90 4.93 -3.96
N PHE A 31 -2.58 3.95 -4.57
CA PHE A 31 -2.66 2.58 -4.10
C PHE A 31 -2.06 1.65 -5.14
N ARG A 32 -0.88 1.09 -4.85
CA ARG A 32 -0.23 0.08 -5.70
C ARG A 32 -0.52 -1.33 -5.19
N PHE A 33 -0.97 -2.22 -6.07
CA PHE A 33 -1.25 -3.61 -5.73
C PHE A 33 -0.03 -4.48 -6.01
N LEU A 34 0.24 -5.42 -5.10
CA LEU A 34 1.36 -6.36 -5.16
C LEU A 34 0.86 -7.75 -4.81
N ASP A 35 1.51 -8.77 -5.34
CA ASP A 35 1.24 -10.16 -4.98
C ASP A 35 1.68 -10.46 -3.54
N ALA A 36 2.80 -9.87 -3.11
CA ALA A 36 3.32 -10.01 -1.76
C ALA A 36 4.11 -8.77 -1.32
N LEU A 37 4.14 -8.54 0.00
CA LEU A 37 5.03 -7.54 0.58
C LEU A 37 6.44 -8.10 0.67
N PRO A 38 7.48 -7.32 0.31
CA PRO A 38 8.86 -7.74 0.46
C PRO A 38 9.19 -7.98 1.94
N ARG A 39 9.94 -9.05 2.20
CA ARG A 39 10.33 -9.47 3.55
C ARG A 39 11.83 -9.68 3.65
N THR A 40 12.38 -9.52 4.85
CA THR A 40 13.75 -9.92 5.21
C THR A 40 13.87 -11.44 5.27
N GLY A 41 15.10 -11.96 5.35
CA GLY A 41 15.33 -13.41 5.58
C GLY A 41 14.70 -13.94 6.88
N SER A 42 14.46 -13.07 7.86
CA SER A 42 13.73 -13.38 9.11
C SER A 42 12.21 -13.19 9.01
N GLY A 43 11.68 -12.87 7.81
CA GLY A 43 10.25 -12.77 7.55
C GLY A 43 9.58 -11.43 7.90
N LYS A 44 10.32 -10.44 8.39
CA LYS A 44 9.81 -9.08 8.68
C LYS A 44 9.59 -8.30 7.39
N ILE A 45 8.55 -7.48 7.31
CA ILE A 45 8.33 -6.60 6.14
C ILE A 45 9.49 -5.59 6.04
N THR A 46 10.06 -5.45 4.85
CA THR A 46 11.09 -4.44 4.56
C THR A 46 10.55 -3.41 3.57
N LYS A 47 10.82 -2.11 3.82
CA LYS A 47 10.35 -1.03 2.95
C LYS A 47 11.36 -0.64 1.88
N GLN A 48 12.61 -1.09 1.98
CA GLN A 48 13.68 -0.68 1.06
C GLN A 48 13.36 -1.02 -0.41
N PRO A 49 12.95 -2.26 -0.77
CA PRO A 49 12.61 -2.59 -2.15
C PRO A 49 11.39 -1.81 -2.68
N LEU A 50 10.49 -1.40 -1.78
CA LEU A 50 9.34 -0.57 -2.13
C LEU A 50 9.80 0.86 -2.50
N ARG A 51 10.70 1.45 -1.71
CA ARG A 51 11.25 2.78 -1.96
C ARG A 51 12.08 2.87 -3.24
N GLU A 52 12.80 1.80 -3.56
CA GLU A 52 13.58 1.68 -4.80
C GLU A 52 12.65 1.56 -6.02
N ARG A 53 11.64 0.66 -5.95
CA ARG A 53 10.63 0.49 -7.01
C ARG A 53 9.82 1.75 -7.29
N ASP A 54 9.42 2.46 -6.24
CA ASP A 54 8.53 3.61 -6.35
C ASP A 54 9.30 4.93 -6.50
N GLY A 55 10.64 4.87 -6.60
CA GLY A 55 11.49 5.96 -7.04
C GLY A 55 11.51 7.16 -6.09
N ARG A 56 12.21 7.04 -4.96
CA ARG A 56 12.40 8.08 -3.93
C ARG A 56 11.10 8.52 -3.26
N GLY A 57 11.13 8.63 -1.93
CA GLY A 57 10.11 9.37 -1.21
C GLY A 57 10.00 10.77 -1.83
N ARG A 58 8.86 11.03 -2.45
CA ARG A 58 8.47 12.33 -2.99
C ARG A 58 8.74 13.40 -1.92
N ALA A 59 9.37 14.51 -2.32
CA ALA A 59 9.63 15.69 -1.49
C ALA A 59 8.36 16.17 -0.75
#